data_AF-A0A316RUF3-F1
#
_entry.id   AF-A0A316RUF3-F1
#
_cell.length_a   1.000
_cell.length_b   1.000
_cell.length_c   1.000
_cell.angle_alpha   90.00
_cell.angle_beta   90.00
_cell.angle_gamma   90.00
#
_symmetry.space_group_name_H-M   'P 1'
#
loop_
_entity.id
_entity.type
_entity.pdbx_description
1 polymer ?
#
loop_
_entity_poly.entity_id
_entity_poly.type
_entity_poly.pdbx_seq_one_letter_code
_entity_poly.pdbx_strand_id
1 'polypeptide(L)'
;SSREMTATLVWSGGEAPMQREDNCYTVTVQVPLFEEVRLERVVFFEGERVLTEPLDWSFWGRYSCLLQVNAWLDGSFTAQEETFLREGTLQLDLVSPRQMAAPQSVTLLVRCDGREALRQELFPDGEQGIHDAGDYYYAAYPVAVQLPNPAQSCELWAEVLGQDGLVYRTLLNRYQAGGDGMLSDYGDDGSERPTEIYDREGNRLDPL
;
A
#
# COMPACT_ATOMS: atom_id res chain seq x y z
N SER A 1 33.43 41.07 -12.22
CA SER A 1 32.09 40.60 -11.83
C SER A 1 32.08 39.11 -12.06
N SER A 2 32.15 38.30 -11.00
CA SER A 2 31.86 36.88 -11.13
C SER A 2 30.38 36.76 -11.48
N ARG A 3 30.08 36.22 -12.66
CA ARG A 3 28.68 35.98 -13.03
C ARG A 3 28.12 34.96 -12.05
N GLU A 4 26.96 35.27 -11.48
CA GLU A 4 26.26 34.35 -10.60
C GLU A 4 25.72 33.19 -11.45
N MET A 5 26.05 31.97 -11.07
CA MET A 5 25.53 30.77 -11.72
C MET A 5 24.22 30.38 -11.03
N THR A 6 23.14 30.32 -11.79
CA THR A 6 21.84 29.83 -11.30
C THR A 6 21.59 28.42 -11.83
N ALA A 7 20.78 27.65 -11.11
CA ALA A 7 20.42 26.29 -11.49
C ALA A 7 18.90 26.10 -11.41
N THR A 8 18.34 25.26 -12.28
CA THR A 8 16.92 24.91 -12.31
C THR A 8 16.79 23.40 -12.47
N LEU A 9 16.02 22.76 -11.59
CA LEU A 9 15.62 21.36 -11.73
C LEU A 9 14.47 21.28 -12.73
N VAL A 10 14.56 20.36 -13.69
CA VAL A 10 13.47 19.98 -14.58
C VAL A 10 13.04 18.55 -14.24
N TRP A 11 11.74 18.36 -14.06
CA TRP A 11 11.14 17.09 -13.67
C TRP A 11 9.77 16.91 -14.33
N SER A 12 9.18 15.71 -14.27
CA SER A 12 7.91 15.40 -14.94
C SER A 12 6.74 16.31 -14.53
N GLY A 13 6.82 16.93 -13.35
CA GLY A 13 5.83 17.89 -12.83
C GLY A 13 6.12 19.36 -13.14
N GLY A 14 7.24 19.70 -13.78
CA GLY A 14 7.58 21.07 -14.17
C GLY A 14 9.03 21.45 -13.90
N GLU A 15 9.24 22.72 -13.51
CA GLU A 15 10.57 23.28 -13.30
C GLU A 15 10.62 24.06 -11.98
N ALA A 16 11.73 23.97 -11.25
CA ALA A 16 11.91 24.68 -9.99
C ALA A 16 13.32 25.28 -9.87
N PRO A 17 13.45 26.57 -9.51
CA PRO A 17 14.75 27.18 -9.29
C PRO A 17 15.44 26.54 -8.08
N MET A 18 16.72 26.23 -8.23
CA MET A 18 17.54 25.70 -7.15
C MET A 18 18.21 26.86 -6.41
N GLN A 19 18.27 26.74 -5.09
CA GLN A 19 18.99 27.67 -4.23
C GLN A 19 20.44 27.22 -4.11
N ARG A 20 21.36 28.18 -4.16
CA ARG A 20 22.78 27.92 -3.96
C ARG A 20 23.18 28.33 -2.55
N GLU A 21 23.70 27.36 -1.80
CA GLU A 21 24.37 27.60 -0.52
C GLU A 21 25.77 26.98 -0.60
N ASP A 22 26.79 27.81 -0.47
CA ASP A 22 28.20 27.47 -0.69
C ASP A 22 28.44 26.79 -2.06
N ASN A 23 28.78 25.49 -2.02
CA ASN A 23 29.07 24.65 -3.18
C ASN A 23 27.93 23.66 -3.50
N CYS A 24 26.76 23.83 -2.89
CA CYS A 24 25.61 22.96 -3.06
C CYS A 24 24.46 23.71 -3.75
N TYR A 25 23.78 23.02 -4.66
CA TYR A 25 22.49 23.45 -5.18
C TYR A 25 21.40 22.57 -4.57
N THR A 26 20.39 23.17 -3.96
CA THR A 26 19.29 22.48 -3.29
C THR A 26 17.95 22.95 -3.84
N VAL A 27 16.97 22.06 -3.84
CA VAL A 27 15.60 22.36 -4.24
C VAL A 27 14.64 21.46 -3.47
N THR A 28 13.51 22.02 -3.09
CA THR A 28 12.39 21.28 -2.52
C THR A 28 11.21 21.39 -3.48
N VAL A 29 10.73 20.24 -3.95
CA VAL A 29 9.56 20.16 -4.82
C VAL A 29 8.46 19.35 -4.13
N GLN A 30 7.21 19.73 -4.38
CA GLN A 30 6.05 18.92 -4.00
C GLN A 30 5.72 18.00 -5.15
N VAL A 31 5.55 16.71 -4.86
CA VAL A 31 5.34 15.68 -5.88
C VAL A 31 4.07 14.88 -5.58
N PRO A 32 3.36 14.39 -6.62
CA PRO A 32 2.23 13.49 -6.42
C PRO A 32 2.69 12.21 -5.72
N LEU A 33 1.92 11.75 -4.73
CA LEU A 33 2.27 10.57 -3.94
C LEU A 33 2.07 9.27 -4.71
N PHE A 34 1.07 9.22 -5.59
CA PHE A 34 0.62 8.01 -6.28
C PHE A 34 0.97 7.96 -7.77
N GLU A 35 1.82 8.86 -8.26
CA GLU A 35 2.27 8.90 -9.65
C GLU A 35 3.78 8.69 -9.73
N GLU A 36 4.25 8.22 -10.89
CA GLU A 36 5.69 8.19 -11.19
C GLU A 36 6.23 9.62 -11.32
N VAL A 37 7.31 9.89 -10.58
CA VAL A 37 8.03 11.16 -10.62
C VAL A 37 9.37 10.93 -11.29
N ARG A 38 9.65 11.67 -12.37
CA ARG A 38 10.95 11.60 -13.08
C ARG A 38 11.70 12.91 -12.91
N LEU A 39 12.89 12.86 -12.32
CA LEU A 39 13.85 13.96 -12.29
C LEU A 39 14.72 13.85 -13.54
N GLU A 40 14.52 14.77 -14.47
CA GLU A 40 15.08 14.64 -15.83
C GLU A 40 16.50 15.19 -15.89
N ARG A 41 16.68 16.44 -15.45
CA ARG A 41 17.92 17.20 -15.63
C ARG A 41 18.01 18.41 -14.72
N VAL A 42 19.23 18.93 -14.57
CA VAL A 42 19.51 20.28 -14.03
C VAL A 42 20.02 21.17 -15.16
N VAL A 43 19.47 22.38 -15.27
CA VAL A 43 19.92 23.40 -16.22
C VAL A 43 20.64 24.50 -15.45
N PHE A 44 21.88 24.78 -15.82
CA PHE A 44 22.71 25.84 -15.24
C PHE A 44 22.82 27.03 -16.21
N PHE A 45 22.70 28.24 -15.67
CA PHE A 45 22.84 29.48 -16.43
C PHE A 45 24.00 30.32 -15.87
N GLU A 46 24.90 30.77 -16.75
CA GLU A 46 25.97 31.71 -16.43
C GLU A 46 26.04 32.82 -17.50
N GLY A 47 25.24 33.87 -17.31
CA GLY A 47 25.02 34.87 -18.36
C GLY A 47 24.31 34.25 -19.56
N GLU A 48 24.95 34.22 -20.73
CA GLU A 48 24.40 33.61 -21.96
C GLU A 48 24.74 32.12 -22.11
N ARG A 49 25.61 31.59 -21.24
CA ARG A 49 25.99 30.18 -21.28
C ARG A 49 24.93 29.34 -20.59
N VAL A 50 24.46 28.30 -21.28
CA VAL A 50 23.57 27.27 -20.74
C VAL A 50 24.33 25.95 -20.70
N LEU A 51 24.30 25.28 -19.56
CA LEU A 51 24.78 23.91 -19.39
C LEU A 51 23.64 23.03 -18.87
N THR A 52 23.65 21.75 -19.23
CA THR A 52 22.61 20.81 -18.82
C THR A 52 23.25 19.52 -18.36
N GLU A 53 22.83 19.04 -17.20
CA GLU A 53 23.27 17.76 -16.62
C GLU A 53 22.05 16.83 -16.47
N PRO A 54 22.04 15.64 -17.10
CA PRO A 54 20.94 14.68 -16.91
C PRO A 54 21.00 14.02 -15.53
N LEU A 55 19.84 13.73 -14.94
CA LEU A 55 19.73 13.01 -13.67
C LEU A 55 19.23 11.57 -13.87
N ASP A 56 18.31 11.34 -14.81
CA ASP A 56 17.70 10.03 -15.11
C ASP A 56 17.27 9.25 -13.85
N TRP A 57 16.61 9.94 -12.92
CA TRP A 57 16.07 9.32 -11.70
C TRP A 57 14.55 9.27 -11.77
N SER A 58 13.98 8.12 -11.47
CA SER A 58 12.54 7.93 -11.32
C SER A 58 12.23 7.36 -9.95
N PHE A 59 11.17 7.85 -9.31
CA PHE A 59 10.66 7.25 -8.08
C PHE A 59 9.14 7.33 -8.00
N TRP A 60 8.56 6.49 -7.15
CA TRP A 60 7.13 6.45 -6.86
C TRP A 60 6.95 6.74 -5.39
N GLY A 61 6.32 7.87 -5.06
CA GLY A 61 6.17 8.34 -3.69
C GLY A 61 5.58 7.27 -2.77
N ARG A 62 4.59 6.51 -3.25
CA ARG A 62 3.89 5.46 -2.48
C ARG A 62 4.86 4.44 -1.86
N TYR A 63 5.85 3.95 -2.61
CA TYR A 63 6.75 2.89 -2.11
C TYR A 63 7.84 3.44 -1.18
N SER A 64 8.16 4.73 -1.29
CA SER A 64 9.20 5.38 -0.49
C SER A 64 8.65 6.13 0.73
N CYS A 65 7.34 6.36 0.81
CA CYS A 65 6.74 7.18 1.86
C CYS A 65 5.61 6.51 2.64
N LEU A 66 4.93 5.50 2.07
CA LEU A 66 3.77 4.86 2.68
C LEU A 66 4.09 3.46 3.17
N LEU A 67 3.17 2.92 3.97
CA LEU A 67 3.22 1.56 4.46
C LEU A 67 3.09 0.57 3.30
N GLN A 68 3.96 -0.43 3.28
CA GLN A 68 3.81 -1.61 2.43
C GLN A 68 3.13 -2.69 3.27
N VAL A 69 1.98 -3.16 2.79
CA VAL A 69 1.15 -4.15 3.48
C VAL A 69 1.18 -5.45 2.69
N ASN A 70 1.69 -6.49 3.32
CA ASN A 70 1.65 -7.86 2.85
C ASN A 70 0.77 -8.67 3.80
N ALA A 71 -0.34 -9.20 3.29
CA ALA A 71 -1.30 -9.91 4.12
C ALA A 71 -1.81 -11.15 3.41
N TRP A 72 -1.87 -12.27 4.12
CA TRP A 72 -2.41 -13.53 3.60
C TRP A 72 -3.17 -14.26 4.69
N LEU A 73 -4.13 -15.09 4.28
CA LEU A 73 -5.03 -15.78 5.21
C LEU A 73 -4.87 -17.29 5.04
N ASP A 74 -4.23 -17.93 6.01
CA ASP A 74 -4.10 -19.38 6.09
C ASP A 74 -5.35 -20.01 6.72
N GLY A 75 -5.58 -21.30 6.49
CA GLY A 75 -6.64 -22.08 7.14
C GLY A 75 -7.60 -22.74 6.16
N SER A 76 -8.84 -22.97 6.61
CA SER A 76 -9.80 -23.80 5.88
C SER A 76 -11.21 -23.21 5.86
N PHE A 77 -11.99 -23.67 4.89
CA PHE A 77 -13.43 -23.45 4.83
C PHE A 77 -14.16 -24.76 5.16
N THR A 78 -15.13 -24.69 6.05
CA THR A 78 -16.01 -25.80 6.39
C THR A 78 -17.43 -25.45 5.99
N ALA A 79 -18.03 -26.26 5.11
CA ALA A 79 -19.42 -26.09 4.73
C ALA A 79 -20.34 -26.39 5.93
N GLN A 80 -21.32 -25.51 6.16
CA GLN A 80 -22.45 -25.69 7.07
C GLN A 80 -23.75 -25.64 6.25
N GLU A 81 -24.89 -25.98 6.86
CA GLU A 81 -26.17 -26.13 6.11
C GLU A 81 -26.50 -24.91 5.24
N GLU A 82 -26.36 -23.70 5.77
CA GLU A 82 -26.69 -22.44 5.07
C GLU A 82 -25.54 -21.42 5.04
N THR A 83 -24.37 -21.78 5.55
CA THR A 83 -23.21 -20.87 5.71
C THR A 83 -21.91 -21.62 5.50
N PHE A 84 -20.81 -20.88 5.46
CA PHE A 84 -19.46 -21.45 5.49
C PHE A 84 -18.73 -20.90 6.70
N LEU A 85 -18.12 -21.78 7.47
CA LEU A 85 -17.20 -21.37 8.53
C LEU A 85 -15.81 -21.21 7.91
N ARG A 86 -15.27 -19.99 7.95
CA ARG A 86 -13.87 -19.73 7.63
C ARG A 86 -13.08 -19.61 8.93
N GLU A 87 -12.16 -20.55 9.14
CA GLU A 87 -11.27 -20.61 10.30
C GLU A 87 -9.81 -20.59 9.86
N GLY A 88 -8.97 -19.86 10.59
CA GLY A 88 -7.54 -19.85 10.38
C GLY A 88 -6.87 -18.60 10.93
N THR A 89 -5.82 -18.15 10.25
CA THR A 89 -4.96 -17.06 10.74
C THR A 89 -4.64 -16.11 9.61
N LEU A 90 -4.95 -14.84 9.83
CA LEU A 90 -4.47 -13.75 9.00
C LEU A 90 -3.05 -13.44 9.46
N GLN A 91 -2.09 -13.61 8.56
CA GLN A 91 -0.72 -13.17 8.74
C GLN A 91 -0.58 -11.78 8.13
N LEU A 92 0.09 -10.89 8.85
CA LEU A 92 0.28 -9.50 8.43
C LEU A 92 1.74 -9.11 8.61
N ASP A 93 2.36 -8.72 7.50
CA ASP A 93 3.68 -8.15 7.40
C ASP A 93 3.57 -6.70 6.92
N LEU A 94 4.16 -5.80 7.68
CA LEU A 94 4.15 -4.37 7.42
C LEU A 94 5.59 -3.87 7.31
N VAL A 95 5.91 -3.23 6.19
CA VAL A 95 7.20 -2.53 6.00
C VAL A 95 6.94 -1.05 5.88
N SER A 96 7.63 -0.26 6.70
CA SER A 96 7.58 1.19 6.64
C SER A 96 8.93 1.73 6.20
N PRO A 97 8.98 2.63 5.20
CA PRO A 97 10.21 3.36 4.86
C PRO A 97 10.62 4.39 5.93
N ARG A 98 9.77 4.57 6.95
CA ARG A 98 10.01 5.36 8.17
C ARG A 98 10.08 4.44 9.39
N GLN A 99 10.35 4.99 10.56
CA GLN A 99 10.22 4.22 11.80
C GLN A 99 8.83 3.58 11.93
N MET A 100 8.80 2.26 12.00
CA MET A 100 7.59 1.45 12.08
C MET A 100 6.92 1.60 13.45
N ALA A 101 5.59 1.56 13.44
CA ALA A 101 4.75 1.48 14.64
C ALA A 101 3.57 0.57 14.34
N ALA A 102 3.09 -0.18 15.32
CA ALA A 102 1.93 -1.06 15.13
C ALA A 102 0.74 -0.29 14.49
N PRO A 103 -0.06 -0.93 13.61
CA PRO A 103 -1.23 -0.30 13.01
C PRO A 103 -2.24 0.10 14.10
N GLN A 104 -3.10 1.09 13.80
CA GLN A 104 -4.15 1.51 14.74
C GLN A 104 -5.21 0.42 14.91
N SER A 105 -5.56 -0.25 13.81
CA SER A 105 -6.46 -1.41 13.82
C SER A 105 -6.26 -2.27 12.58
N VAL A 106 -6.69 -3.51 12.68
CA VAL A 106 -6.76 -4.47 11.58
C VAL A 106 -8.18 -5.03 11.56
N THR A 107 -8.81 -5.04 10.39
CA THR A 107 -10.21 -5.43 10.22
C THR A 107 -10.32 -6.44 9.09
N LEU A 108 -11.05 -7.52 9.33
CA LEU A 108 -11.51 -8.41 8.27
C LEU A 108 -12.78 -7.81 7.65
N LEU A 109 -12.73 -7.57 6.34
CA LEU A 109 -13.85 -7.11 5.54
C LEU A 109 -14.26 -8.22 4.56
N VAL A 110 -15.53 -8.60 4.58
CA VAL A 110 -16.11 -9.55 3.63
C VAL A 110 -17.05 -8.80 2.71
N ARG A 111 -16.84 -8.94 1.41
CA ARG A 111 -17.74 -8.39 0.38
C ARG A 111 -18.32 -9.52 -0.46
N CYS A 112 -19.63 -9.56 -0.60
CA CYS A 112 -20.33 -10.51 -1.47
C CYS A 112 -21.12 -9.73 -2.52
N ASP A 113 -20.95 -10.11 -3.80
CA ASP A 113 -21.51 -9.41 -4.96
C ASP A 113 -21.27 -7.89 -4.91
N GLY A 114 -20.06 -7.51 -4.48
CA GLY A 114 -19.61 -6.12 -4.36
C GLY A 114 -20.14 -5.36 -3.14
N ARG A 115 -20.99 -5.96 -2.30
CA ARG A 115 -21.55 -5.33 -1.08
C ARG A 115 -20.88 -5.84 0.18
N GLU A 116 -20.68 -4.97 1.17
CA GLU A 116 -20.18 -5.37 2.49
C GLU A 116 -21.18 -6.32 3.17
N ALA A 117 -20.71 -7.52 3.51
CA ALA A 117 -21.49 -8.57 4.18
C ALA A 117 -21.06 -8.73 5.65
N LEU A 118 -19.79 -8.49 5.96
CA LEU A 118 -19.24 -8.55 7.31
C LEU A 118 -18.07 -7.57 7.42
N ARG A 119 -17.96 -6.93 8.58
CA ARG A 119 -16.81 -6.14 9.02
C ARG A 119 -16.52 -6.51 10.47
N GLN A 120 -15.32 -7.02 10.72
CA GLN A 120 -14.91 -7.47 12.04
C GLN A 120 -13.50 -6.99 12.36
N GLU A 121 -13.36 -6.21 13.44
CA GLU A 121 -12.05 -5.87 13.97
C GLU A 121 -11.37 -7.13 14.52
N LEU A 122 -10.09 -7.29 14.18
CA LEU A 122 -9.26 -8.41 14.60
C LEU A 122 -8.26 -7.94 15.64
N PHE A 123 -8.01 -8.81 16.61
CA PHE A 123 -6.99 -8.61 17.63
C PHE A 123 -5.93 -9.69 17.48
N PRO A 124 -4.64 -9.34 17.55
CA PRO A 124 -3.59 -10.33 17.40
C PRO A 124 -3.62 -11.30 18.57
N ASP A 125 -3.38 -12.58 18.29
CA ASP A 125 -3.22 -13.62 19.31
C ASP A 125 -1.90 -14.33 19.04
N GLY A 126 -0.92 -14.13 19.93
CA GLY A 126 0.42 -14.68 19.79
C GLY A 126 1.52 -13.62 19.65
N GLU A 127 2.60 -14.01 18.95
CA GLU A 127 3.79 -13.17 18.77
C GLU A 127 3.47 -12.02 17.80
N GLN A 128 3.84 -10.82 18.21
CA GLN A 128 3.84 -9.62 17.39
C GLN A 128 5.06 -8.80 17.77
N GLY A 129 5.62 -8.07 16.82
CA GLY A 129 6.82 -7.30 17.11
C GLY A 129 7.25 -6.43 15.97
N ILE A 130 8.11 -5.48 16.31
CA ILE A 130 8.84 -4.66 15.36
C ILE A 130 10.27 -5.21 15.31
N HIS A 131 10.75 -5.58 14.12
CA HIS A 131 12.07 -6.13 13.86
C HIS A 131 12.88 -5.25 12.91
N ASP A 132 14.04 -5.75 12.49
CA ASP A 132 14.87 -5.18 11.43
C ASP A 132 15.23 -3.71 11.63
N ALA A 133 15.78 -3.41 12.81
CA ALA A 133 16.16 -2.05 13.21
C ALA A 133 14.99 -1.05 13.25
N GLY A 134 13.75 -1.53 13.24
CA GLY A 134 12.56 -0.72 13.46
C GLY A 134 11.75 -0.39 12.21
N ASP A 135 11.94 -1.08 11.09
CA ASP A 135 11.24 -0.82 9.82
C ASP A 135 10.20 -1.90 9.45
N TYR A 136 10.21 -3.05 10.12
CA TYR A 136 9.32 -4.17 9.86
C TYR A 136 8.44 -4.49 11.08
N TYR A 137 7.14 -4.65 10.88
CA TYR A 137 6.19 -5.16 11.89
C TYR A 137 5.52 -6.42 11.36
N TYR A 138 5.36 -7.41 12.24
CA TYR A 138 4.57 -8.60 11.95
C TYR A 138 3.56 -8.88 13.06
N ALA A 139 2.43 -9.48 12.68
CA ALA A 139 1.46 -10.03 13.62
C ALA A 139 0.58 -11.09 12.98
N ALA A 140 0.11 -12.01 13.82
CA ALA A 140 -0.87 -13.03 13.46
C ALA A 140 -2.22 -12.75 14.13
N TYR A 141 -3.30 -12.83 13.37
CA TYR A 141 -4.66 -12.57 13.84
C TYR A 141 -5.54 -13.81 13.63
N PRO A 142 -6.08 -14.42 14.69
CA PRO A 142 -7.01 -15.53 14.55
C PRO A 142 -8.30 -15.06 13.89
N VAL A 143 -8.80 -15.86 12.94
CA VAL A 143 -10.03 -15.60 12.20
C VAL A 143 -10.95 -16.80 12.35
N ALA A 144 -12.17 -16.54 12.79
CA ALA A 144 -13.26 -17.52 12.81
C ALA A 144 -14.56 -16.79 12.49
N VAL A 145 -15.01 -16.88 11.24
CA VAL A 145 -16.18 -16.13 10.75
C VAL A 145 -17.15 -17.01 9.99
N GLN A 146 -18.44 -16.79 10.24
CA GLN A 146 -19.49 -17.37 9.41
C GLN A 146 -19.70 -16.48 8.20
N LEU A 147 -19.59 -17.10 7.04
CA LEU A 147 -19.72 -16.51 5.73
C LEU A 147 -21.06 -16.94 5.11
N PRO A 148 -21.72 -16.06 4.35
CA PRO A 148 -22.95 -16.42 3.67
C PRO A 148 -22.73 -17.54 2.66
N ASN A 149 -23.80 -18.31 2.36
CA ASN A 149 -23.78 -19.35 1.33
C ASN A 149 -23.31 -18.77 -0.03
N PRO A 150 -22.32 -19.40 -0.70
CA PRO A 150 -21.63 -18.90 -1.89
C PRO A 150 -22.42 -19.05 -3.19
N ALA A 151 -23.76 -19.00 -3.17
CA ALA A 151 -24.53 -18.65 -4.37
C ALA A 151 -24.06 -17.30 -4.98
N GLN A 152 -23.26 -16.54 -4.23
CA GLN A 152 -22.67 -15.25 -4.51
C GLN A 152 -21.15 -15.36 -4.63
N SER A 153 -20.53 -14.45 -5.39
CA SER A 153 -19.06 -14.29 -5.39
C SER A 153 -18.67 -13.43 -4.21
N CYS A 154 -17.77 -13.93 -3.37
CA CYS A 154 -17.36 -13.22 -2.17
C CYS A 154 -15.83 -13.07 -2.06
N GLU A 155 -15.41 -11.97 -1.46
CA GLU A 155 -14.02 -11.55 -1.29
C GLU A 155 -13.75 -11.26 0.18
N LEU A 156 -12.64 -11.78 0.70
CA LEU A 156 -12.11 -11.46 2.03
C LEU A 156 -10.95 -10.49 1.86
N TRP A 157 -11.00 -9.40 2.60
CA TRP A 157 -10.01 -8.33 2.58
C TRP A 157 -9.49 -8.09 3.99
N ALA A 158 -8.19 -7.86 4.12
CA ALA A 158 -7.61 -7.22 5.29
C ALA A 158 -7.66 -5.70 5.09
N GLU A 159 -8.21 -4.98 6.05
CA GLU A 159 -8.19 -3.53 6.12
C GLU A 159 -7.29 -3.11 7.29
N VAL A 160 -6.17 -2.44 6.99
CA VAL A 160 -5.19 -1.97 7.97
C VAL A 160 -5.28 -0.46 8.08
N LEU A 161 -5.58 0.06 9.27
CA LEU A 161 -5.54 1.50 9.53
C LEU A 161 -4.13 1.89 9.99
N GLY A 162 -3.41 2.59 9.12
CA GLY A 162 -2.05 3.07 9.39
C GLY A 162 -2.01 4.22 10.39
N GLN A 163 -0.82 4.50 10.93
CA GLN A 163 -0.59 5.64 11.82
C GLN A 163 -0.67 7.01 11.10
N ASP A 164 -0.50 6.99 9.79
CA ASP A 164 -0.73 8.13 8.89
C ASP A 164 -2.23 8.46 8.70
N GLY A 165 -3.12 7.60 9.21
CA GLY A 165 -4.55 7.73 9.09
C GLY A 165 -5.12 7.20 7.77
N LEU A 166 -4.29 6.60 6.91
CA LEU A 166 -4.72 5.95 5.67
C LEU A 166 -5.19 4.52 5.94
N VAL A 167 -6.06 4.03 5.05
CA VAL A 167 -6.63 2.69 5.12
C VAL A 167 -6.10 1.86 3.96
N TYR A 168 -5.38 0.79 4.29
CA TYR A 168 -4.73 -0.11 3.33
C TYR A 168 -5.57 -1.38 3.21
N ARG A 169 -6.04 -1.71 2.01
CA ARG A 169 -6.85 -2.90 1.75
C ARG A 169 -6.13 -3.91 0.87
N THR A 170 -5.97 -5.12 1.39
CA THR A 170 -5.31 -6.23 0.68
C THR A 170 -6.28 -7.39 0.55
N LEU A 171 -6.46 -7.89 -0.67
CA LEU A 171 -7.35 -9.02 -0.95
C LEU A 171 -6.69 -10.32 -0.48
N LEU A 172 -7.29 -10.95 0.53
CA LEU A 172 -6.80 -12.18 1.13
C LEU A 172 -7.22 -13.41 0.34
N ASN A 173 -8.52 -13.51 0.02
CA ASN A 173 -9.08 -14.71 -0.58
C ASN A 173 -10.35 -14.36 -1.38
N ARG A 174 -10.67 -15.17 -2.39
CA ARG A 174 -11.92 -15.10 -3.16
C ARG A 174 -12.56 -16.47 -3.17
N TYR A 175 -13.85 -16.53 -2.90
CA TYR A 175 -14.60 -17.76 -2.98
C TYR A 175 -15.91 -17.56 -3.73
N GLN A 176 -16.29 -18.57 -4.49
CA GLN A 176 -17.52 -18.65 -5.26
C GLN A 176 -17.99 -20.11 -5.24
N ALA A 177 -19.30 -20.36 -5.26
CA ALA A 177 -19.79 -21.71 -5.45
C ALA A 177 -19.52 -22.15 -6.89
N GLY A 178 -18.79 -23.25 -7.06
CA GLY A 178 -18.90 -24.10 -8.23
C GLY A 178 -20.30 -24.71 -8.31
N GLY A 179 -20.76 -25.05 -9.51
CA GLY A 179 -22.04 -25.77 -9.71
C GLY A 179 -22.11 -27.15 -9.04
N ASP A 180 -21.00 -27.62 -8.46
CA ASP A 180 -20.82 -28.84 -7.68
C ASP A 180 -20.65 -28.57 -6.16
N GLY A 181 -20.76 -27.32 -5.70
CA GLY A 181 -20.58 -26.93 -4.30
C GLY A 181 -19.13 -26.82 -3.84
N MET A 182 -18.15 -26.93 -4.74
CA MET A 182 -16.74 -26.69 -4.42
C MET A 182 -16.44 -25.18 -4.36
N LEU A 183 -15.70 -24.77 -3.34
CA LEU A 183 -15.15 -23.42 -3.24
C LEU A 183 -13.91 -23.34 -4.14
N SER A 184 -13.95 -22.51 -5.17
CA SER A 184 -12.74 -22.14 -5.88
C SER A 184 -11.98 -21.09 -5.07
N ASP A 185 -10.96 -21.51 -4.32
CA ASP A 185 -9.96 -20.57 -3.80
C ASP A 185 -9.12 -20.09 -4.99
N TYR A 186 -9.41 -18.90 -5.50
CA TYR A 186 -8.62 -18.27 -6.57
C TYR A 186 -7.35 -17.59 -6.01
N GLY A 187 -6.84 -18.05 -4.87
CA GLY A 187 -5.92 -17.35 -3.99
C GLY A 187 -4.45 -17.23 -4.39
N ASP A 188 -3.92 -18.06 -5.30
CA ASP A 188 -2.46 -18.18 -5.42
C ASP A 188 -1.98 -18.41 -6.87
N ASP A 189 -1.99 -17.35 -7.68
CA ASP A 189 -1.23 -17.34 -8.93
C ASP A 189 0.18 -16.72 -8.76
N GLY A 190 0.61 -16.49 -7.51
CA GLY A 190 1.89 -15.86 -7.19
C GLY A 190 2.00 -14.40 -7.64
N SER A 191 0.92 -13.75 -8.10
CA SER A 191 0.93 -12.32 -8.37
C SER A 191 0.72 -11.54 -7.07
N GLU A 192 1.66 -10.63 -6.76
CA GLU A 192 1.49 -9.63 -5.71
C GLU A 192 0.17 -8.88 -5.94
N ARG A 193 -0.83 -9.13 -5.09
CA ARG A 193 -2.10 -8.41 -5.19
C ARG A 193 -1.87 -7.00 -4.68
N PRO A 194 -2.05 -5.96 -5.52
CA PRO A 194 -1.73 -4.61 -5.11
C PRO A 194 -2.65 -4.18 -3.96
N THR A 195 -2.03 -3.72 -2.87
CA THR A 195 -2.74 -3.09 -1.76
C THR A 195 -3.36 -1.78 -2.24
N GLU A 196 -4.67 -1.68 -2.08
CA GLU A 196 -5.46 -0.48 -2.37
C GLU A 196 -5.36 0.50 -1.20
N ILE A 197 -5.36 1.80 -1.47
CA ILE A 197 -5.15 2.82 -0.44
C ILE A 197 -6.32 3.79 -0.44
N TYR A 198 -6.92 3.99 0.73
CA TYR A 198 -8.10 4.82 0.93
C TYR A 198 -7.83 5.89 1.99
N ASP A 199 -8.54 7.00 1.91
CA ASP A 199 -8.70 7.90 3.04
C ASP A 199 -9.71 7.34 4.07
N ARG A 200 -9.89 8.06 5.18
CA ARG A 200 -10.84 7.67 6.25
C ARG A 200 -12.30 7.77 5.85
N GLU A 201 -12.61 8.49 4.78
CA GLU A 201 -13.96 8.67 4.26
C GLU A 201 -14.33 7.55 3.28
N GLY A 202 -13.37 6.68 2.95
CA GLY A 202 -13.54 5.55 2.06
C GLY A 202 -13.34 5.91 0.59
N ASN A 203 -12.76 7.08 0.28
CA ASN A 203 -12.37 7.42 -1.08
C ASN A 203 -11.04 6.75 -1.40
N ARG A 204 -11.00 6.08 -2.55
CA ARG A 204 -9.76 5.48 -3.05
C ARG A 204 -8.79 6.57 -3.50
N LEU A 205 -7.55 6.47 -3.05
CA LEU A 205 -6.48 7.44 -3.31
C LEU A 205 -5.50 6.97 -4.39
N ASP A 206 -5.30 5.66 -4.52
CA ASP A 206 -4.42 5.09 -5.54
C ASP A 206 -5.17 4.89 -6.87
N PRO A 207 -4.68 5.45 -7.99
CA PRO A 207 -5.14 5.05 -9.32
C PRO A 207 -4.43 3.73 -9.67
N LEU A 208 -5.18 2.63 -9.77
CA LEU A 208 -4.68 1.42 -10.44
C LEU A 208 -4.51 1.67 -11.94
#